data_AF-A0A223S074-F1
#
_entry.id   AF-A0A223S074-F1
#
_cell.length_a   1.000
_cell.length_b   1.000
_cell.length_c   1.000
_cell.angle_alpha   90.00
_cell.angle_beta   90.00
_cell.angle_gamma   90.00
#
_symmetry.space_group_name_H-M   'P 1'
#
loop_
_entity.id
_entity.type
_entity.pdbx_description
1 polymer ?
#
loop_
_entity_poly.entity_id
_entity_poly.type
_entity_poly.pdbx_seq_one_letter_code
_entity_poly.pdbx_strand_id
1 'polypeptide(L)' 'MLDHPDPRHRWYTKDEAAEAAGVSVRTVNRWIAAGLLTVRLGHINAHLLFEVEAEQRARRHRGRPGARLPA' A
#
# COMPACT_ATOMS: atom_id res chain seq x y z
N MET A 1 24.52 -14.33 15.79
CA MET A 1 24.29 -13.47 14.61
C MET A 1 22.82 -13.09 14.61
N LEU A 2 22.50 -11.92 15.18
CA LEU A 2 21.14 -11.37 15.21
C LEU A 2 21.11 -10.20 14.24
N ASP A 3 21.12 -10.48 12.95
CA ASP A 3 20.89 -9.48 11.90
C ASP A 3 19.94 -10.07 10.87
N HIS A 4 18.72 -10.37 11.30
CA HIS A 4 17.62 -10.40 10.35
C HIS A 4 17.01 -8.99 10.39
N PRO A 5 17.34 -8.09 9.46
CA PRO A 5 16.68 -6.79 9.42
C PRO A 5 15.20 -7.07 9.22
N ASP A 6 14.37 -6.80 10.24
CA ASP A 6 12.93 -7.00 10.14
C ASP A 6 12.45 -6.24 8.89
N PRO A 7 11.92 -6.93 7.86
CA PRO A 7 11.55 -6.31 6.60
C PRO A 7 10.49 -5.21 6.78
N ARG A 8 9.79 -5.18 7.92
CA ARG A 8 8.82 -4.14 8.29
C ARG A 8 9.45 -2.78 8.59
N HIS A 9 10.73 -2.73 8.94
CA HIS A 9 11.45 -1.47 9.20
C HIS A 9 12.08 -0.85 7.94
N ARG A 10 11.93 -1.52 6.78
CA ARG A 10 12.43 -1.01 5.52
C ARG A 10 11.65 0.24 5.09
N TRP A 11 12.37 1.17 4.48
CA TRP A 11 11.81 2.34 3.83
C TRP A 11 11.92 2.15 2.32
N TYR A 12 10.83 2.41 1.61
CA TYR A 12 10.73 2.23 0.16
C TYR A 12 10.53 3.57 -0.53
N THR A 13 11.17 3.77 -1.67
CA THR A 13 10.73 4.78 -2.64
C THR A 13 9.32 4.45 -3.14
N LYS A 14 8.66 5.37 -3.84
CA LYS A 14 7.30 5.12 -4.38
C LYS A 14 7.26 3.94 -5.34
N ASP A 15 8.30 3.78 -6.15
CA ASP A 15 8.38 2.72 -7.15
C ASP A 15 8.61 1.36 -6.48
N GLU A 16 9.55 1.29 -5.53
CA GLU A 16 9.76 0.08 -4.74
C GLU A 16 8.53 -0.28 -3.90
N ALA A 17 7.82 0.72 -3.35
CA ALA A 17 6.58 0.48 -2.60
C ALA A 17 5.48 -0.09 -3.50
N ALA A 18 5.38 0.39 -4.74
CA ALA A 18 4.43 -0.12 -5.72
C ALA A 18 4.73 -1.58 -6.08
N GLU A 19 6.01 -1.89 -6.34
CA GLU A 19 6.47 -3.25 -6.61
C GLU A 19 6.23 -4.18 -5.41
N ALA A 20 6.67 -3.78 -4.21
CA ALA A 20 6.54 -4.56 -2.99
C ALA A 20 5.08 -4.87 -2.62
N ALA A 21 4.18 -3.91 -2.82
CA ALA A 21 2.75 -4.09 -2.54
C ALA A 21 1.97 -4.75 -3.71
N GLY A 22 2.59 -4.97 -4.86
CA GLY A 22 1.93 -5.52 -6.05
C GLY A 22 0.84 -4.60 -6.62
N VAL A 23 1.04 -3.28 -6.55
CA VAL A 23 0.09 -2.27 -7.04
C VAL A 23 0.78 -1.27 -7.95
N SER A 24 0.01 -0.47 -8.69
CA SER A 24 0.60 0.61 -9.49
C SER A 24 1.06 1.79 -8.63
N VAL A 25 2.09 2.51 -9.08
CA VAL A 25 2.55 3.79 -8.48
C VAL A 25 1.40 4.80 -8.38
N ARG A 26 0.48 4.80 -9.35
CA ARG A 26 -0.76 5.60 -9.30
C ARG A 26 -1.63 5.26 -8.08
N THR A 27 -1.73 3.98 -7.72
CA THR A 27 -2.46 3.54 -6.52
C THR A 27 -1.75 3.99 -5.24
N VAL A 28 -0.42 3.88 -5.19
CA VAL A 28 0.38 4.40 -4.06
C VAL A 28 0.17 5.91 -3.90
N ASN A 29 0.28 6.68 -4.97
CA ASN A 29 0.02 8.12 -4.95
C ASN A 29 -1.41 8.46 -4.52
N ARG A 30 -2.40 7.66 -4.93
CA ARG A 30 -3.79 7.83 -4.47
C ARG A 30 -3.91 7.60 -2.96
N TRP A 31 -3.23 6.60 -2.41
CA TRP A 31 -3.23 6.34 -0.96
C TRP A 31 -2.55 7.47 -0.17
N ILE A 32 -1.47 8.04 -0.71
CA ILE A 32 -0.81 9.22 -0.14
C ILE A 32 -1.76 10.42 -0.17
N ALA A 33 -2.39 10.70 -1.32
CA ALA A 33 -3.33 11.81 -1.46
C ALA A 33 -4.57 11.66 -0.56
N ALA A 34 -5.00 10.43 -0.29
CA ALA A 34 -6.08 10.13 0.65
C ALA A 34 -5.64 10.16 2.13
N GLY A 35 -4.37 10.44 2.43
CA GLY A 35 -3.82 10.47 3.79
C GLY A 35 -3.63 9.08 4.43
N LEU A 36 -3.77 8.00 3.66
CA LEU A 36 -3.59 6.62 4.16
C LEU A 36 -2.10 6.26 4.30
N LEU A 37 -1.26 6.79 3.42
CA LEU A 37 0.19 6.62 3.48
C LEU A 37 0.87 7.96 3.75
N THR A 38 1.85 7.93 4.64
CA THR A 38 2.74 9.08 4.89
C THR A 38 4.07 8.86 4.19
N VAL A 39 4.55 9.90 3.52
CA VAL A 39 5.88 9.92 2.91
C VAL A 39 6.82 10.74 3.78
N ARG A 40 8.01 10.22 4.08
CA ARG A 40 9.08 10.96 4.74
C ARG A 40 10.31 10.97 3.83
N LEU A 41 10.79 12.17 3.48
CA LEU A 41 11.96 12.33 2.59
C LEU A 41 11.84 11.52 1.28
N GLY A 42 10.64 11.44 0.70
CA GLY A 42 10.39 10.65 -0.52
C GLY A 42 10.17 9.15 -0.30
N HIS A 43 10.26 8.66 0.94
CA HIS A 43 10.16 7.23 1.26
C HIS A 43 8.90 6.89 2.08
N ILE A 44 8.44 5.66 1.94
CA ILE A 44 7.26 5.08 2.56
C ILE A 44 7.72 3.95 3.48
N ASN A 45 7.21 3.92 4.71
CA ASN A 45 7.52 2.86 5.65
C ASN A 45 6.83 1.54 5.23
N ALA A 46 7.58 0.44 5.20
CA ALA A 46 7.10 -0.87 4.76
C ALA A 46 5.94 -1.40 5.61
N HIS A 47 5.99 -1.24 6.93
CA HIS A 47 4.91 -1.65 7.82
C HIS A 47 3.58 -1.01 7.43
N LEU A 48 3.57 0.32 7.34
CA LEU A 48 2.36 1.08 6.99
C LEU A 48 1.88 0.74 5.56
N LEU A 49 2.80 0.55 4.62
CA LEU A 49 2.47 0.12 3.26
C LEU A 49 1.65 -1.17 3.25
N PHE A 50 2.12 -2.21 3.95
CA PHE A 50 1.46 -3.51 3.96
C PHE A 50 0.16 -3.51 4.78
N GLU A 51 0.06 -2.71 5.85
CA GLU A 51 -1.20 -2.52 6.57
C GLU A 51 -2.28 -1.91 5.68
N VAL A 52 -1.95 -0.81 4.99
CA VAL A 52 -2.88 -0.13 4.06
C VAL A 52 -3.25 -1.06 2.91
N GLU A 53 -2.29 -1.79 2.36
CA GLU A 53 -2.53 -2.77 1.30
C GLU A 53 -3.53 -3.84 1.75
N ALA A 54 -3.30 -4.46 2.91
CA ALA A 54 -4.15 -5.49 3.47
C ALA A 54 -5.58 -4.98 3.73
N GLU A 55 -5.72 -3.78 4.30
CA GLU A 55 -7.01 -3.15 4.53
C GLU A 55 -7.75 -2.89 3.19
N GLN A 56 -7.04 -2.34 2.20
CA GLN A 56 -7.62 -2.03 0.90
C GLN A 56 -8.00 -3.29 0.12
N ARG A 57 -7.22 -4.38 0.24
CA ARG A 57 -7.56 -5.69 -0.29
C ARG A 57 -8.80 -6.25 0.40
N ALA A 58 -8.89 -6.20 1.73
CA ALA A 58 -10.06 -6.63 2.48
C ALA A 58 -11.33 -5.85 2.09
N ARG A 59 -11.23 -4.52 1.90
CA ARG A 59 -12.33 -3.67 1.42
C ARG A 59 -12.80 -4.06 0.01
N ARG A 60 -11.88 -4.41 -0.89
CA ARG A 60 -12.23 -4.91 -2.24
C ARG A 60 -12.96 -6.26 -2.18
N HIS A 61 -12.53 -7.17 -1.31
CA HIS A 61 -13.14 -8.50 -1.18
C HIS A 61 -14.50 -8.48 -0.48
N ARG A 62 -14.77 -7.50 0.41
CA ARG A 62 -16.06 -7.38 1.13
C ARG A 62 -17.23 -6.84 0.29
N GLY A 63 -17.05 -6.64 -1.01
CA GLY A 63 -18.14 -6.33 -1.93
C GLY A 63 -18.15 -4.88 -2.36
N ARG A 64 -18.24 -4.69 -3.68
CA ARG A 64 -18.46 -3.39 -4.31
C ARG A 64 -19.96 -3.24 -4.58
N PRO A 65 -20.71 -2.38 -3.84
CA PRO A 65 -21.94 -1.82 -4.38
C PRO A 65 -21.52 -0.85 -5.49
N GLY A 66 -21.51 -1.33 -6.72
CA GLY A 66 -21.00 -0.57 -7.87
C GLY A 66 -20.72 -1.39 -9.12
N ALA A 67 -20.88 -2.73 -9.07
CA ALA A 67 -21.26 -3.45 -10.28
C ALA A 67 -22.76 -3.20 -10.48
N ARG A 68 -23.08 -2.15 -11.24
CA ARG A 68 -24.40 -2.06 -11.88
C ARG A 68 -24.48 -3.33 -12.74
N LEU A 69 -25.32 -4.29 -12.35
CA LEU A 69 -25.69 -5.38 -13.26
C LEU A 69 -26.22 -4.71 -14.53
N PRO A 70 -25.78 -5.10 -15.73
CA PRO A 70 -26.48 -4.66 -16.93
C PRO A 70 -27.96 -5.06 -16.80
N ALA A 71 -28.84 -4.16 -17.24
CA ALA A 71 -30.29 -4.34 -17.22
C ALA A 71 -30.74 -5.61 -17.95
#